data_AF-A0A2V8QYJ4-F1
#
_entry.id   AF-A0A2V8QYJ4-F1
#
_cell.length_a   1.000
_cell.length_b   1.000
_cell.length_c   1.000
_cell.angle_alpha   90.00
_cell.angle_beta   90.00
_cell.angle_gamma   90.00
#
_symmetry.space_group_name_H-M   'P 1'
#
loop_
_entity.id
_entity.type
_entity.pdbx_description
1 polymer ?
#
loop_
_entity_poly.entity_id
_entity_poly.type
_entity_poly.pdbx_seq_one_letter_code
_entity_poly.pdbx_strand_id
1 'polypeptide(L)'
;MPAPPPMRFVSRAEREQLNAARDPKARVRATIELAGDHLTHAEHYTSEKKFVQASEELGGYLGLIDNAVGFIGDQVRDKGSTRDLYRHLDIALRAQIPRIAVMRRSTPAEYAVNLKAVEEYARDTRADVLEAFYGHTVLRGDPEYQKKTDKTKNLREENKGP
;
A
#
# COMPACT_ATOMS: atom_id res chain seq x y z
N MET A 1 11.56 -28.92 -4.81
CA MET A 1 12.15 -27.67 -5.33
C MET A 1 11.11 -26.57 -5.12
N PRO A 2 11.46 -25.28 -4.97
CA PRO A 2 10.44 -24.24 -4.85
C PRO A 2 9.69 -24.04 -6.17
N ALA A 3 8.39 -23.73 -6.10
CA ALA A 3 7.58 -23.38 -7.27
C ALA A 3 8.12 -22.10 -7.93
N PRO A 4 7.95 -21.93 -9.25
CA PRO A 4 8.37 -20.71 -9.93
C PRO A 4 7.68 -19.48 -9.33
N PRO A 5 8.37 -18.33 -9.21
CA PRO A 5 7.79 -17.13 -8.64
C PRO A 5 6.62 -16.62 -9.50
N PRO A 6 5.59 -16.00 -8.88
CA PRO A 6 4.51 -15.33 -9.60
C PRO A 6 5.05 -14.32 -10.61
N MET A 7 4.68 -14.46 -11.88
CA MET A 7 5.00 -13.43 -12.87
C MET A 7 4.14 -12.19 -12.60
N ARG A 8 4.78 -11.04 -12.44
CA ARG A 8 4.07 -9.78 -12.23
C ARG A 8 3.52 -9.27 -13.56
N PHE A 9 2.21 -9.06 -13.64
CA PHE A 9 1.59 -8.50 -14.83
C PHE A 9 0.34 -7.70 -14.47
N VAL A 10 -0.07 -6.83 -15.40
CA VAL A 10 -1.40 -6.21 -15.41
C VAL A 10 -1.98 -6.55 -16.77
N SER A 11 -3.13 -7.20 -16.80
CA SER A 11 -3.75 -7.63 -18.05
C SER A 11 -4.12 -6.44 -18.92
N ARG A 12 -4.35 -6.71 -20.22
CA ARG A 12 -4.78 -5.66 -21.15
C ARG A 12 -6.12 -5.04 -20.72
N ALA A 13 -7.09 -5.87 -20.32
CA ALA A 13 -8.40 -5.42 -19.89
C ALA A 13 -8.31 -4.51 -18.66
N GLU A 14 -7.49 -4.87 -17.67
CA GLU A 14 -7.27 -4.04 -16.49
C GLU A 14 -6.58 -2.73 -16.84
N ARG A 15 -5.56 -2.75 -17.70
CA ARG A 15 -4.93 -1.50 -18.18
C ARG A 15 -5.95 -0.58 -18.84
N GLU A 16 -6.83 -1.13 -19.68
CA GLU A 16 -7.91 -0.37 -20.32
C GLU A 16 -8.87 0.21 -19.28
N GLN A 17 -9.26 -0.57 -18.26
CA GLN A 17 -10.10 -0.10 -17.15
C GLN A 17 -9.43 1.02 -16.33
N LEU A 18 -8.13 0.88 -16.02
CA LEU A 18 -7.37 1.89 -15.28
C LEU A 18 -7.17 3.17 -16.10
N ASN A 19 -7.01 3.05 -17.42
CA ASN A 19 -6.88 4.20 -18.32
C ASN A 19 -8.20 4.93 -18.56
N ALA A 20 -9.34 4.27 -18.34
CA ALA A 20 -10.66 4.89 -18.40
C ALA A 20 -11.02 5.68 -17.12
N ALA A 21 -10.21 5.61 -16.06
CA ALA A 21 -10.45 6.34 -14.83
C ALA A 21 -10.38 7.87 -15.04
N ARG A 22 -11.36 8.59 -14.48
CA ARG A 22 -11.54 10.04 -14.71
C ARG A 22 -10.49 10.90 -14.03
N ASP A 23 -10.01 10.46 -12.89
CA ASP A 23 -9.09 11.21 -12.04
C ASP A 23 -8.10 10.27 -11.31
N PRO A 24 -6.98 10.79 -10.80
CA PRO A 24 -5.96 9.96 -10.13
C PRO A 24 -6.48 9.15 -8.95
N LYS A 25 -7.43 9.69 -8.19
CA LYS A 25 -8.01 9.01 -7.03
C LYS A 25 -8.91 7.86 -7.47
N ALA A 26 -9.73 8.08 -8.49
CA ALA A 26 -10.51 7.01 -9.11
C ALA A 26 -9.63 5.89 -9.66
N ARG A 27 -8.51 6.24 -10.32
CA ARG A 27 -7.55 5.25 -10.84
C ARG A 27 -6.91 4.41 -9.73
N VAL A 28 -6.41 5.05 -8.67
CA VAL A 28 -5.78 4.33 -7.54
C VAL A 28 -6.79 3.43 -6.85
N ARG A 29 -8.04 3.89 -6.66
CA ARG A 29 -9.12 3.04 -6.11
C ARG A 29 -9.41 1.83 -6.99
N ALA A 30 -9.58 2.04 -8.29
CA ALA A 30 -9.78 0.93 -9.23
C ALA A 30 -8.60 -0.06 -9.21
N THR A 31 -7.37 0.43 -9.09
CA THR A 31 -6.17 -0.43 -8.98
C THR A 31 -6.20 -1.26 -7.70
N ILE A 32 -6.57 -0.66 -6.57
CA ILE A 32 -6.71 -1.33 -5.28
C ILE A 32 -7.83 -2.38 -5.32
N GLU A 33 -8.95 -2.06 -5.95
CA GLU A 33 -10.09 -2.97 -6.12
C GLU A 33 -9.69 -4.20 -6.94
N LEU A 34 -9.10 -4.00 -8.11
CA LEU A 34 -8.59 -5.09 -8.95
C LEU A 34 -7.54 -5.95 -8.23
N ALA A 35 -6.63 -5.33 -7.46
CA ALA A 35 -5.67 -6.07 -6.65
C ALA A 35 -6.38 -6.89 -5.56
N GLY A 36 -7.41 -6.32 -4.93
CA GLY A 36 -8.26 -7.01 -3.97
C GLY A 36 -9.00 -8.21 -4.58
N ASP A 37 -9.45 -8.09 -5.82
CA ASP A 37 -10.14 -9.17 -6.55
C ASP A 37 -9.18 -10.32 -6.86
N HIS A 38 -7.99 -10.02 -7.40
CA HIS A 38 -6.93 -11.02 -7.58
C HIS A 38 -6.58 -11.73 -6.26
N LEU A 39 -6.45 -11.00 -5.16
CA LEU A 39 -6.18 -11.62 -3.86
C LEU A 39 -7.32 -12.53 -3.40
N THR A 40 -8.57 -12.15 -3.66
CA THR A 40 -9.76 -12.97 -3.36
C THR A 40 -9.79 -14.25 -4.20
N HIS A 41 -9.47 -14.17 -5.48
CA HIS A 41 -9.32 -15.36 -6.33
C HIS A 41 -8.16 -16.25 -5.88
N ALA A 42 -7.03 -15.66 -5.50
CA ALA A 42 -5.88 -16.40 -4.99
C ALA A 42 -6.24 -17.17 -3.70
N GLU A 43 -6.99 -16.55 -2.79
CA GLU A 43 -7.52 -17.21 -1.58
C GLU A 43 -8.44 -18.38 -1.94
N HIS A 44 -9.36 -18.16 -2.88
CA HIS A 44 -10.28 -19.20 -3.35
C HIS A 44 -9.51 -20.39 -3.93
N TYR A 45 -8.59 -20.17 -4.87
CA TYR A 45 -7.77 -21.24 -5.44
C TYR A 45 -6.88 -21.94 -4.41
N THR A 46 -6.34 -21.19 -3.43
CA THR A 46 -5.59 -21.79 -2.32
C THR A 46 -6.47 -22.73 -1.49
N SER A 47 -7.72 -22.35 -1.22
CA SER A 47 -8.69 -23.20 -0.51
C SER A 47 -9.02 -24.48 -1.26
N GLU A 48 -9.03 -24.42 -2.61
CA GLU A 48 -9.23 -25.57 -3.50
C GLU A 48 -7.94 -26.36 -3.79
N LYS A 49 -6.80 -25.98 -3.17
CA LYS A 49 -5.47 -26.57 -3.41
C LYS A 49 -4.98 -26.42 -4.86
N LYS A 50 -5.51 -25.43 -5.59
CA LYS A 50 -5.13 -25.05 -6.94
C LYS A 50 -3.98 -24.03 -6.90
N PHE A 51 -2.82 -24.46 -6.42
CA PHE A 51 -1.72 -23.55 -6.07
C PHE A 51 -1.05 -22.86 -7.27
N VAL A 52 -1.08 -23.48 -8.45
CA VAL A 52 -0.59 -22.85 -9.69
C VAL A 52 -1.46 -21.65 -10.05
N GLN A 53 -2.78 -21.84 -10.06
CA GLN A 53 -3.75 -20.77 -10.32
C GLN A 53 -3.68 -19.67 -9.25
N ALA A 54 -3.55 -20.05 -7.97
CA ALA A 54 -3.32 -19.08 -6.90
C ALA A 54 -2.05 -18.25 -7.16
N SER A 55 -0.98 -18.89 -7.65
CA SER A 55 0.26 -18.19 -8.00
C SER A 55 0.11 -17.23 -9.18
N GLU A 56 -0.74 -17.55 -10.16
CA GLU A 56 -1.05 -16.65 -11.29
C GLU A 56 -1.80 -15.41 -10.80
N GLU A 57 -2.81 -15.58 -9.94
CA GLU A 57 -3.56 -14.48 -9.33
C GLU A 57 -2.68 -13.59 -8.45
N LEU A 58 -1.73 -14.18 -7.70
CA LEU A 58 -0.73 -13.41 -6.95
C LEU A 58 0.19 -12.58 -7.87
N GLY A 59 0.41 -13.04 -9.10
CA GLY A 59 1.13 -12.30 -10.13
C GLY A 59 0.39 -11.04 -10.56
N GLY A 60 -0.92 -11.15 -10.80
CA GLY A 60 -1.80 -10.01 -11.08
C GLY A 60 -1.86 -9.02 -9.92
N TYR A 61 -2.02 -9.53 -8.69
CA TYR A 61 -1.95 -8.73 -7.47
C TYR A 61 -0.67 -7.88 -7.40
N LEU A 62 0.50 -8.52 -7.53
CA LEU A 62 1.80 -7.83 -7.48
C LEU A 62 1.94 -6.78 -8.58
N GLY A 63 1.53 -7.11 -9.82
CA GLY A 63 1.60 -6.19 -10.94
C GLY A 63 0.74 -4.93 -10.75
N LEU A 64 -0.42 -5.06 -10.11
CA LEU A 64 -1.28 -3.92 -9.79
C LEU A 64 -0.72 -3.07 -8.65
N ILE A 65 -0.08 -3.67 -7.64
CA ILE A 65 0.64 -2.91 -6.60
C ILE A 65 1.79 -2.11 -7.22
N ASP A 66 2.62 -2.74 -8.07
CA ASP A 66 3.67 -2.04 -8.83
C ASP A 66 3.07 -0.89 -9.67
N ASN A 67 1.93 -1.13 -10.33
CA ASN A 67 1.24 -0.10 -11.12
C ASN A 67 0.77 1.08 -10.26
N ALA A 68 0.19 0.82 -9.09
CA ALA A 68 -0.29 1.86 -8.18
C ALA A 68 0.87 2.72 -7.68
N VAL A 69 1.97 2.09 -7.24
CA VAL A 69 3.16 2.81 -6.74
C VAL A 69 3.75 3.69 -7.83
N GLY A 70 3.96 3.13 -9.04
CA GLY A 70 4.49 3.90 -10.18
C GLY A 70 3.58 5.07 -10.54
N PHE A 71 2.27 4.83 -10.65
CA PHE A 71 1.31 5.88 -10.99
C PHE A 71 1.28 7.03 -9.97
N ILE A 72 1.32 6.72 -8.68
CA ILE A 72 1.34 7.74 -7.61
C ILE A 72 2.67 8.51 -7.65
N GLY A 73 3.80 7.82 -7.86
CA GLY A 73 5.13 8.41 -7.97
C GLY A 73 5.25 9.43 -9.12
N ASP A 74 4.53 9.19 -10.22
CA ASP A 74 4.51 10.05 -11.41
C ASP A 74 3.58 11.27 -11.28
N GLN A 75 2.75 11.36 -10.24
CA GLN A 75 1.84 12.49 -10.07
C GLN A 75 2.61 13.80 -9.79
N VAL A 76 2.15 14.90 -10.39
CA VAL A 76 2.63 16.24 -10.06
C VAL A 76 2.43 16.44 -8.56
N ARG A 77 3.51 16.85 -7.87
CA ARG A 77 3.59 16.96 -6.41
C ARG A 77 2.71 18.09 -5.85
N ASP A 78 1.40 17.95 -5.96
CA ASP A 78 0.46 18.62 -5.07
C ASP A 78 0.39 17.83 -3.76
N LYS A 79 0.82 18.50 -2.67
CA LYS A 79 1.00 17.88 -1.35
C LYS A 79 -0.29 17.31 -0.77
N GLY A 80 -1.46 17.87 -1.13
CA GLY A 80 -2.75 17.39 -0.64
C GLY A 80 -3.22 16.13 -1.36
N SER A 81 -3.34 16.21 -2.68
CA SER A 81 -3.88 15.13 -3.52
C SER A 81 -3.01 13.87 -3.49
N THR A 82 -1.69 14.01 -3.70
CA THR A 82 -0.75 12.87 -3.77
C THR A 82 -0.68 12.12 -2.44
N ARG A 83 -0.68 12.85 -1.32
CA ARG A 83 -0.70 12.28 0.03
C ARG A 83 -1.95 11.44 0.27
N ASP A 84 -3.10 11.92 -0.19
CA ASP A 84 -4.35 11.17 -0.06
C ASP A 84 -4.30 9.89 -0.91
N LEU A 85 -3.62 9.86 -2.07
CA LEU A 85 -3.42 8.63 -2.85
C LEU A 85 -2.57 7.60 -2.07
N TYR A 86 -1.42 8.01 -1.53
CA TYR A 86 -0.59 7.14 -0.69
C TYR A 86 -1.36 6.59 0.51
N ARG A 87 -2.20 7.41 1.16
CA ARG A 87 -3.06 6.95 2.26
C ARG A 87 -4.02 5.83 1.84
N HIS A 88 -4.64 5.94 0.67
CA HIS A 88 -5.56 4.90 0.19
C HIS A 88 -4.80 3.58 -0.03
N LEU A 89 -3.60 3.64 -0.61
CA LEU A 89 -2.77 2.46 -0.83
C LEU A 89 -2.29 1.84 0.49
N ASP A 90 -1.84 2.62 1.48
CA ASP A 90 -1.44 2.12 2.81
C ASP A 90 -2.59 1.36 3.48
N ILE A 91 -3.79 1.95 3.51
CA ILE A 91 -4.97 1.34 4.14
C ILE A 91 -5.29 -0.01 3.49
N ALA A 92 -5.23 -0.07 2.16
CA ALA A 92 -5.46 -1.30 1.40
C ALA A 92 -4.41 -2.36 1.71
N LEU A 93 -3.11 -2.03 1.60
CA LEU A 93 -2.02 -2.96 1.89
C LEU A 93 -2.09 -3.48 3.34
N ARG A 94 -2.41 -2.62 4.30
CA ARG A 94 -2.60 -3.01 5.70
C ARG A 94 -3.69 -4.07 5.86
N ALA A 95 -4.78 -3.98 5.11
CA ALA A 95 -5.86 -4.95 5.14
C ALA A 95 -5.52 -6.26 4.39
N GLN A 96 -4.69 -6.18 3.35
CA GLN A 96 -4.34 -7.31 2.48
C GLN A 96 -3.20 -8.17 3.05
N ILE A 97 -2.21 -7.61 3.76
CA ILE A 97 -1.07 -8.37 4.30
C ILE A 97 -1.50 -9.56 5.19
N PRO A 98 -2.44 -9.42 6.15
CA PRO A 98 -2.88 -10.56 6.96
C PRO A 98 -3.53 -11.68 6.15
N ARG A 99 -4.20 -11.35 5.04
CA ARG A 99 -4.84 -12.32 4.14
C ARG A 99 -3.80 -13.22 3.47
N ILE A 100 -2.72 -12.63 2.96
CA ILE A 100 -1.59 -13.35 2.35
C ILE A 100 -0.93 -14.28 3.39
N ALA A 101 -0.76 -13.80 4.63
CA ALA A 101 -0.20 -14.59 5.72
C ALA A 101 -1.07 -15.81 6.09
N VAL A 102 -2.40 -15.69 5.98
CA VAL A 102 -3.33 -16.82 6.18
C VAL A 102 -3.18 -17.86 5.07
N MET A 103 -3.16 -17.43 3.80
CA MET A 103 -2.93 -18.34 2.66
C MET A 103 -1.61 -19.11 2.82
N ARG A 104 -0.54 -18.43 3.25
CA ARG A 104 0.77 -19.06 3.44
C ARG A 104 0.74 -20.23 4.42
N ARG A 105 -0.07 -20.15 5.48
CA ARG A 105 -0.17 -21.19 6.51
C ARG A 105 -0.87 -22.47 6.03
N SER A 106 -1.76 -22.35 5.05
CA SER A 106 -2.50 -23.49 4.47
C SER A 106 -1.85 -24.04 3.19
N THR A 107 -0.76 -23.41 2.72
CA THR A 107 -0.09 -23.75 1.47
C THR A 107 1.13 -24.67 1.70
N PRO A 108 1.34 -25.71 0.89
CA PRO A 108 2.54 -26.55 0.97
C PRO A 108 3.84 -25.76 0.84
N ALA A 109 4.91 -26.24 1.47
CA ALA A 109 6.19 -25.54 1.54
C ALA A 109 6.75 -25.09 0.17
N GLU A 110 6.52 -25.87 -0.88
CA GLU A 110 6.92 -25.57 -2.26
C GLU A 110 6.37 -24.24 -2.79
N TYR A 111 5.12 -23.90 -2.47
CA TYR A 111 4.45 -22.67 -2.91
C TYR A 111 4.44 -21.59 -1.82
N ALA A 112 4.56 -21.99 -0.54
CA ALA A 112 4.55 -21.06 0.59
C ALA A 112 5.75 -20.08 0.58
N VAL A 113 6.87 -20.44 -0.06
CA VAL A 113 8.01 -19.54 -0.28
C VAL A 113 7.60 -18.32 -1.11
N ASN A 114 6.78 -18.52 -2.17
CA ASN A 114 6.31 -17.43 -3.01
C ASN A 114 5.33 -16.53 -2.26
N LEU A 115 4.41 -17.11 -1.49
CA LEU A 115 3.51 -16.34 -0.62
C LEU A 115 4.28 -15.53 0.42
N LYS A 116 5.37 -16.07 0.99
CA LYS A 116 6.24 -15.32 1.88
C LYS A 116 6.85 -14.11 1.18
N ALA A 117 7.37 -14.29 -0.03
CA ALA A 117 7.94 -13.20 -0.82
C ALA A 117 6.90 -12.13 -1.19
N VAL A 118 5.66 -12.53 -1.50
CA VAL A 118 4.54 -11.60 -1.75
C VAL A 118 4.19 -10.83 -0.46
N GLU A 119 4.13 -11.51 0.68
CA GLU A 119 3.85 -10.94 2.01
C GLU A 119 4.92 -9.92 2.40
N GLU A 120 6.20 -10.23 2.17
CA GLU A 120 7.34 -9.33 2.40
C GLU A 120 7.29 -8.13 1.47
N TYR A 121 7.11 -8.34 0.16
CA TYR A 121 6.98 -7.24 -0.80
C TYR A 121 5.83 -6.28 -0.45
N ALA A 122 4.66 -6.80 -0.05
CA ALA A 122 3.54 -5.96 0.35
C ALA A 122 3.83 -5.15 1.63
N ARG A 123 4.61 -5.71 2.57
CA ARG A 123 5.07 -4.99 3.77
C ARG A 123 6.06 -3.90 3.44
N ASP A 124 7.06 -4.20 2.62
CA ASP A 124 8.11 -3.26 2.22
C ASP A 124 7.48 -2.11 1.43
N THR A 125 6.63 -2.42 0.46
CA THR A 125 5.86 -1.42 -0.29
C THR A 125 5.02 -0.54 0.65
N ARG A 126 4.38 -1.12 1.66
CA ARG A 126 3.62 -0.35 2.65
C ARG A 126 4.53 0.58 3.46
N ALA A 127 5.73 0.12 3.84
CA ALA A 127 6.71 0.96 4.52
C ALA A 127 7.13 2.15 3.64
N ASP A 128 7.42 1.91 2.36
CA ASP A 128 7.77 2.95 1.38
C ASP A 128 6.63 3.95 1.18
N VAL A 129 5.39 3.47 1.08
CA VAL A 129 4.18 4.29 0.96
C VAL A 129 3.98 5.17 2.20
N LEU A 130 4.22 4.63 3.40
CA LEU A 130 4.17 5.39 4.64
C LEU A 130 5.28 6.44 4.69
N GLU A 131 6.50 6.08 4.31
CA GLU A 131 7.62 7.01 4.24
C GLU A 131 7.33 8.15 3.26
N ALA A 132 6.84 7.84 2.05
CA ALA A 132 6.43 8.84 1.07
C ALA A 132 5.30 9.75 1.63
N PHE A 133 4.31 9.17 2.30
CA PHE A 133 3.23 9.91 2.96
C PHE A 133 3.76 10.90 4.02
N TYR A 134 4.70 10.48 4.86
CA TYR A 134 5.30 11.33 5.89
C TYR A 134 6.37 12.29 5.36
N GLY A 135 7.06 11.97 4.25
CA GLY A 135 7.97 12.87 3.55
C GLY A 135 7.27 14.13 3.00
N HIS A 136 5.95 14.06 2.80
CA HIS A 136 5.11 15.23 2.50
C HIS A 136 4.65 15.99 3.75
N THR A 137 4.80 15.40 4.93
CA THR A 137 4.45 15.97 6.23
C THR A 137 5.69 16.61 6.83
N VAL A 138 6.05 17.81 6.35
CA VAL A 138 6.88 18.69 7.19
C VAL A 138 6.01 18.96 8.41
N LEU A 139 6.37 18.41 9.57
CA LEU A 139 5.95 18.97 10.86
C LEU A 139 6.55 20.38 10.96
N ARG A 140 6.06 21.32 10.15
CA ARG A 140 6.10 22.71 10.53
C ARG A 140 5.16 22.75 11.72
N GLY A 141 5.74 22.75 12.92
CA GLY A 141 4.97 23.02 14.12
C GLY A 141 4.08 24.20 13.80
N ASP A 142 2.78 24.04 13.97
CA ASP A 142 1.82 25.10 13.75
C ASP A 142 2.37 26.37 14.42
N PRO A 143 2.53 27.50 13.72
CA PRO A 143 3.03 28.71 14.36
C PRO A 143 2.11 29.15 15.52
N GLU A 144 0.84 28.72 15.52
CA GLU A 144 -0.05 28.84 16.67
C GLU A 144 0.34 27.94 17.86
N TYR A 145 0.80 26.72 17.61
CA TYR A 145 1.29 25.81 18.64
C TYR A 145 2.61 26.33 19.23
N GLN A 146 3.52 26.86 18.41
CA GLN A 146 4.75 27.51 18.88
C GLN A 146 4.46 28.80 19.69
N LYS A 147 3.52 29.64 19.25
CA LYS A 147 3.07 30.82 20.01
C LYS A 147 2.45 30.48 21.36
N LYS A 148 1.69 29.36 21.45
CA LYS A 148 1.12 28.90 22.72
C LYS A 148 2.20 28.36 23.65
N THR A 149 3.20 27.64 23.15
CA THR A 149 4.32 27.17 23.98
C THR A 149 5.24 28.29 24.46
N ASP A 150 5.48 29.33 23.65
CA ASP A 150 6.28 30.49 24.07
C ASP A 150 5.56 31.36 25.11
N LYS A 151 4.26 31.62 24.93
CA LYS A 151 3.45 32.33 25.94
C LYS A 151 3.42 31.59 27.28
N THR A 152 3.39 30.26 27.25
CA THR A 152 3.30 29.44 28.47
C THR A 152 4.66 29.32 29.19
N LYS A 153 5.79 29.43 28.47
CA LYS A 153 7.13 29.51 29.07
C LYS A 153 7.39 30.88 29.69
N ASN A 154 7.06 31.98 29.00
CA ASN A 154 7.26 33.33 29.53
C ASN A 154 6.43 33.61 30.80
N LEU A 155 5.19 33.09 30.89
CA LEU A 155 4.39 33.22 32.12
C LEU A 155 4.96 32.45 33.33
N ARG A 156 5.76 31.41 33.10
CA ARG A 156 6.38 30.62 34.19
C ARG A 156 7.69 31.22 34.68
N GLU A 157 8.35 32.02 33.87
CA GLU A 157 9.58 32.75 34.24
C GLU A 157 9.28 34.08 34.94
N GLU A 158 8.20 34.79 34.57
CA GLU A 158 7.75 36.00 35.28
C GLU A 158 7.20 35.72 36.70
N ASN A 159 6.77 34.50 36.99
CA ASN A 159 6.31 34.10 38.34
C ASN A 159 7.43 33.50 39.21
N LYS A 160 8.69 33.61 38.77
CA LYS A 160 9.88 33.20 39.54
C LYS A 160 10.83 34.38 39.77
N GLY A 161 10.37 35.32 40.59
CA GLY A 161 11.26 36.08 41.47
C GLY A 161 10.82 37.52 41.70
N PRO A 162 11.30 38.17 42.78
CA PRO A 162 11.91 37.64 44.01
C PRO A 162 10.90 37.35 45.13
#